data_AF-A0A258V6H9-F1
#
_entry.id   AF-A0A258V6H9-F1
#
_cell.length_a   1.000
_cell.length_b   1.000
_cell.length_c   1.000
_cell.angle_alpha   90.00
_cell.angle_beta   90.00
_cell.angle_gamma   90.00
#
_symmetry.space_group_name_H-M   'P 1'
#
loop_
_entity.id
_entity.type
_entity.pdbx_description
1 polymer ?
#
loop_
_entity_poly.entity_id
_entity_poly.type
_entity_poly.pdbx_seq_one_letter_code
_entity_poly.pdbx_strand_id
1 'polypeptide(L)'
;MQPLPPAHSDSRSAEPRAEFGQASGNAMSMKWSALHDASAVVCRLAGMQPEMRKPEVRNFPAIMRDTGGWRYDLAKQGVDDLAAFMEPGLAALLAVSAKGQSPAAAATALWQEFLEARSALLTLIPPLGIKRRP
;
A
#
# COMPACT_ATOMS: atom_id res chain seq x y z
N MET A 1 10.89 1.96 -67.49
CA MET A 1 9.81 2.42 -66.59
C MET A 1 9.38 1.26 -65.71
N GLN A 2 9.72 1.29 -64.42
CA GLN A 2 8.84 1.02 -63.27
C GLN A 2 9.65 1.23 -61.96
N PRO A 3 9.23 2.11 -61.02
CA PRO A 3 9.96 2.32 -59.77
C PRO A 3 9.52 1.35 -58.67
N LEU A 4 10.47 0.91 -57.85
CA LEU A 4 10.27 0.11 -56.62
C LEU A 4 9.74 1.02 -55.49
N PRO A 5 8.74 0.60 -54.69
CA PRO A 5 8.24 1.39 -53.56
C PRO A 5 9.17 1.32 -52.33
N PRO A 6 9.18 2.35 -51.47
CA PRO A 6 9.99 2.35 -50.25
C PRO A 6 9.38 1.45 -49.18
N ALA A 7 10.25 0.73 -48.45
CA ALA A 7 9.87 -0.01 -47.25
C ALA A 7 9.50 0.98 -46.14
N HIS A 8 8.24 0.99 -45.74
CA HIS A 8 7.79 1.71 -44.54
C HIS A 8 8.37 1.04 -43.29
N SER A 9 9.16 1.82 -42.55
CA SER A 9 9.46 1.58 -41.14
C SER A 9 8.16 1.57 -40.34
N ASP A 10 7.65 0.38 -40.04
CA ASP A 10 6.71 0.19 -38.93
C ASP A 10 7.50 -0.13 -37.66
N SER A 11 8.13 0.91 -37.10
CA SER A 11 8.48 0.90 -35.68
C SER A 11 7.18 1.03 -34.89
N ARG A 12 6.49 -0.11 -34.67
CA ARG A 12 5.37 -0.18 -33.75
C ARG A 12 5.87 0.22 -32.37
N SER A 13 5.48 1.41 -31.94
CA SER A 13 5.60 1.92 -30.58
C SER A 13 5.18 0.86 -29.58
N ALA A 14 6.14 0.35 -28.80
CA ALA A 14 5.85 -0.46 -27.62
C ALA A 14 5.15 0.45 -26.59
N GLU A 15 4.02 -0.04 -26.09
CA GLU A 15 2.97 0.73 -25.43
C GLU A 15 3.35 1.32 -24.05
N PRO A 16 2.83 2.52 -23.70
CA PRO A 16 3.00 3.14 -22.37
C PRO A 16 2.25 2.45 -21.23
N ARG A 17 1.48 1.38 -21.50
CA ARG A 17 0.55 0.76 -20.53
C ARG A 17 1.25 -0.04 -19.42
N ALA A 18 2.46 -0.54 -19.66
CA ALA A 18 3.24 -1.26 -18.65
C ALA A 18 3.86 -0.30 -17.61
N GLU A 19 4.28 0.89 -18.04
CA GLU A 19 4.99 1.86 -17.19
C GLU A 19 4.07 2.47 -16.12
N PHE A 20 2.84 2.85 -16.49
CA PHE A 20 1.85 3.36 -15.52
C PHE A 20 1.47 2.32 -14.45
N GLY A 21 1.36 1.04 -14.83
CA GLY A 21 1.07 -0.05 -13.87
C GLY A 21 2.23 -0.31 -12.91
N GLN A 22 3.47 -0.25 -13.41
CA GLN A 22 4.68 -0.39 -12.60
C GLN A 22 4.87 0.79 -11.64
N ALA A 23 4.69 2.03 -12.11
CA ALA A 23 4.75 3.23 -11.29
C ALA A 23 3.69 3.22 -10.18
N SER A 24 2.45 2.84 -10.50
CA SER A 24 1.37 2.70 -9.51
C SER A 24 1.65 1.58 -8.49
N GLY A 25 2.23 0.46 -8.92
CA GLY A 25 2.63 -0.63 -8.02
C GLY A 25 3.75 -0.25 -7.07
N ASN A 26 4.73 0.54 -7.55
CA ASN A 26 5.79 1.09 -6.71
C ASN A 26 5.24 2.12 -5.73
N ALA A 27 4.30 2.97 -6.15
CA ALA A 27 3.65 3.94 -5.27
C ALA A 27 2.92 3.28 -4.08
N MET A 28 2.11 2.24 -4.34
CA MET A 28 1.44 1.50 -3.27
C MET A 28 2.44 0.84 -2.31
N SER A 29 3.52 0.24 -2.84
CA SER A 29 4.55 -0.41 -2.03
C SER A 29 5.27 0.58 -1.11
N MET A 30 5.58 1.78 -1.61
CA MET A 30 6.19 2.86 -0.81
C MET A 30 5.23 3.35 0.28
N LYS A 31 3.97 3.63 -0.05
CA LYS A 31 2.96 4.05 0.94
C LYS A 31 2.77 3.00 2.03
N TRP A 32 2.70 1.73 1.64
CA TRP A 32 2.57 0.62 2.58
C TRP A 32 3.75 0.53 3.55
N SER A 33 4.99 0.67 3.06
CA SER A 33 6.16 0.70 3.95
C SER A 33 6.12 1.90 4.88
N ALA A 34 5.84 3.10 4.36
CA ALA A 34 5.78 4.33 5.13
C ALA A 34 4.70 4.27 6.22
N LEU A 35 3.53 3.70 5.92
CA LEU A 35 2.47 3.44 6.89
C LEU A 35 2.94 2.54 8.03
N HIS A 36 3.68 1.48 7.70
CA HIS A 36 4.25 0.61 8.71
C HIS A 36 5.29 1.31 9.59
N ASP A 37 6.14 2.15 9.01
CA ASP A 37 7.13 2.93 9.76
C ASP A 37 6.44 3.97 10.67
N ALA A 38 5.42 4.67 10.17
CA ALA A 38 4.59 5.59 10.93
C ALA A 38 3.87 4.89 12.09
N SER A 39 3.24 3.75 11.80
CA SER A 39 2.52 2.96 12.80
C SER A 39 3.45 2.44 13.91
N ALA A 40 4.72 2.14 13.60
CA ALA A 40 5.71 1.79 14.61
C ALA A 40 6.06 2.98 15.53
N VAL A 41 6.04 4.22 15.02
CA VAL A 41 6.16 5.43 15.84
C VAL A 41 4.93 5.56 16.74
N VAL A 42 3.72 5.42 16.20
CA VAL A 42 2.47 5.48 16.98
C VAL A 42 2.47 4.44 18.10
N CYS A 43 2.86 3.20 17.82
CA CYS A 43 2.98 2.13 18.81
C CYS A 43 3.95 2.49 19.95
N ARG A 44 5.10 3.10 19.63
CA ARG A 44 6.05 3.59 20.64
C ARG A 44 5.49 4.75 21.46
N LEU A 45 4.77 5.69 20.85
CA LEU A 45 4.09 6.79 21.56
C LEU A 45 3.01 6.27 22.51
N ALA A 46 2.43 5.11 22.22
CA ALA A 46 1.51 4.39 23.08
C ALA A 46 2.19 3.60 24.21
N GLY A 47 3.53 3.62 24.31
CA GLY A 47 4.29 2.86 25.31
C GLY A 47 4.37 1.35 25.04
N MET A 48 4.07 0.91 23.82
CA MET A 48 4.09 -0.49 23.42
C MET A 48 5.31 -0.81 22.55
N GLN A 49 5.69 -2.09 22.47
CA GLN A 49 6.68 -2.56 21.52
C GLN A 49 6.03 -2.91 20.17
N PRO A 50 6.59 -2.44 19.04
CA PRO A 50 6.10 -2.82 17.71
C PRO A 50 6.17 -4.33 17.46
N GLU A 51 5.13 -4.89 16.85
CA GLU A 51 5.09 -6.30 16.43
C GLU A 51 6.10 -6.57 15.30
N MET A 52 6.71 -7.75 15.29
CA MET A 52 7.47 -8.22 14.14
C MET A 52 6.54 -8.52 12.96
N ARG A 53 6.79 -7.88 11.81
CA ARG A 53 5.92 -8.00 10.64
C ARG A 53 5.98 -9.40 10.02
N LYS A 54 4.82 -10.04 9.93
CA LYS A 54 4.63 -11.32 9.23
C LYS A 54 4.90 -11.19 7.72
N PRO A 55 5.29 -12.26 7.01
CA PRO A 55 5.59 -12.22 5.58
C PRO A 55 4.42 -11.73 4.72
N GLU A 56 3.17 -12.11 5.05
CA GLU A 56 1.97 -11.73 4.30
C GLU A 56 1.75 -10.21 4.36
N VAL A 57 2.03 -9.61 5.53
CA VAL A 57 1.97 -8.16 5.73
C VAL A 57 3.03 -7.47 4.89
N ARG A 58 4.28 -7.95 4.94
CA ARG A 58 5.39 -7.34 4.17
C ARG A 58 5.17 -7.42 2.66
N ASN A 59 4.69 -8.57 2.19
CA ASN A 59 4.54 -8.86 0.77
C ASN A 59 3.19 -8.44 0.20
N PHE A 60 2.29 -7.88 1.02
CA PHE A 60 0.93 -7.50 0.62
C PHE A 60 0.88 -6.70 -0.70
N PRO A 61 1.66 -5.61 -0.90
CA PRO A 61 1.60 -4.86 -2.16
C PRO A 61 1.97 -5.69 -3.40
N ALA A 62 2.96 -6.58 -3.28
CA ALA A 62 3.35 -7.47 -4.37
C ALA A 62 2.25 -8.50 -4.66
N ILE A 63 1.72 -9.15 -3.61
CA ILE A 63 0.62 -10.12 -3.71
C ILE A 63 -0.60 -9.49 -4.39
N MET A 64 -0.98 -8.28 -3.99
CA MET A 64 -2.14 -7.60 -4.55
C MET A 64 -1.92 -7.18 -6.01
N ARG A 65 -0.72 -6.68 -6.34
CA ARG A 65 -0.36 -6.37 -7.73
C ARG A 65 -0.47 -7.60 -8.63
N ASP A 66 0.06 -8.72 -8.17
CA ASP A 66 0.04 -9.98 -8.92
C ASP A 66 -1.39 -10.57 -9.00
N THR A 67 -2.24 -10.28 -8.00
CA THR A 67 -3.68 -10.62 -8.01
C THR A 67 -4.45 -9.80 -9.04
N GLY A 68 -4.16 -8.51 -9.17
CA GLY A 68 -4.83 -7.59 -10.10
C GLY A 68 -6.34 -7.44 -9.86
N GLY A 69 -7.01 -6.81 -10.83
CA GLY A 69 -8.46 -6.63 -10.85
C GLY A 69 -9.03 -5.85 -9.66
N TRP A 70 -10.31 -6.10 -9.34
CA TRP A 70 -11.05 -5.35 -8.30
C TRP A 70 -10.40 -5.43 -6.91
N ARG A 71 -9.72 -6.55 -6.60
CA ARG A 71 -9.00 -6.72 -5.33
C ARG A 71 -7.82 -5.79 -5.22
N TYR A 72 -7.06 -5.64 -6.31
CA TYR A 72 -5.95 -4.71 -6.38
C TYR A 72 -6.42 -3.26 -6.26
N ASP A 73 -7.48 -2.90 -7.00
CA ASP A 73 -8.02 -1.54 -6.93
C ASP A 73 -8.55 -1.17 -5.55
N LEU A 74 -9.27 -2.09 -4.90
CA LEU A 74 -9.74 -1.89 -3.53
C LEU A 74 -8.57 -1.83 -2.53
N ALA A 75 -7.52 -2.62 -2.71
CA ALA A 75 -6.34 -2.57 -1.86
C ALA A 75 -5.58 -1.24 -2.00
N LYS A 76 -5.44 -0.70 -3.22
CA LYS A 76 -4.85 0.64 -3.42
C LYS A 76 -5.65 1.71 -2.67
N GLN A 77 -6.96 1.74 -2.86
CA GLN A 77 -7.83 2.70 -2.18
C GLN A 77 -7.70 2.58 -0.66
N GLY A 78 -7.74 1.35 -0.13
CA GLY A 78 -7.58 1.13 1.30
C GLY A 78 -6.22 1.56 1.85
N VAL A 79 -5.14 1.42 1.08
CA VAL A 79 -3.81 1.97 1.45
C VAL A 79 -3.83 3.50 1.46
N ASP A 80 -4.54 4.14 0.53
CA ASP A 80 -4.72 5.58 0.52
C ASP A 80 -5.56 6.06 1.73
N ASP A 81 -6.61 5.31 2.09
CA ASP A 81 -7.45 5.60 3.26
C ASP A 81 -6.64 5.46 4.56
N LEU A 82 -5.80 4.43 4.68
CA LEU A 82 -4.86 4.29 5.80
C LEU A 82 -3.95 5.51 5.94
N ALA A 83 -3.41 6.03 4.82
CA ALA A 83 -2.55 7.20 4.84
C ALA A 83 -3.31 8.46 5.26
N ALA A 84 -4.55 8.60 4.79
CA ALA A 84 -5.39 9.77 5.03
C ALA A 84 -5.66 10.04 6.52
N PHE A 85 -5.76 9.00 7.37
CA PHE A 85 -5.89 9.18 8.82
C PHE A 85 -4.55 9.08 9.57
N MET A 86 -3.60 8.27 9.10
CA MET A 86 -2.33 8.07 9.79
C MET A 86 -1.48 9.34 9.82
N GLU A 87 -1.40 10.08 8.71
CA GLU A 87 -0.60 11.30 8.60
C GLU A 87 -1.07 12.40 9.59
N PRO A 88 -2.34 12.84 9.57
CA PRO A 88 -2.81 13.85 10.53
C PRO A 88 -2.83 13.31 11.97
N GLY A 89 -3.16 12.02 12.16
CA GLY A 89 -3.15 11.39 13.48
C GLY A 89 -1.77 11.42 14.13
N LEU A 90 -0.74 10.97 13.42
CA LEU A 90 0.64 11.01 13.91
C LEU A 90 1.12 12.45 14.14
N ALA A 91 0.82 13.38 13.23
CA ALA A 91 1.17 14.80 13.41
C ALA A 91 0.56 15.39 14.69
N ALA A 92 -0.70 15.06 14.99
CA ALA A 92 -1.37 15.50 16.22
C ALA A 92 -0.71 14.90 17.48
N LEU A 93 -0.36 13.61 17.46
CA LEU A 93 0.31 12.97 18.59
C LEU A 93 1.69 13.60 18.86
N LEU A 94 2.47 13.88 17.82
CA LEU A 94 3.76 14.55 17.93
C LEU A 94 3.60 15.98 18.49
N ALA A 95 2.57 16.71 18.08
CA ALA A 95 2.29 18.04 18.61
C ALA A 95 1.90 18.01 20.10
N VAL A 96 1.16 17.00 20.56
CA VAL A 96 0.85 16.79 21.99
C VAL A 96 2.13 16.47 22.76
N SER A 97 2.97 15.57 22.27
CA SER A 97 4.26 15.25 22.88
C SER A 97 5.19 16.45 22.98
N ALA A 98 5.25 17.29 21.93
CA ALA A 98 6.07 18.49 21.92
C ALA A 98 5.66 19.52 22.99
N LYS A 99 4.40 19.47 23.47
CA LYS A 99 3.90 20.27 24.58
C LYS A 99 4.16 19.65 25.96
N GLY A 100 4.91 18.56 26.03
CA GLY A 100 5.19 17.82 27.26
C GLY A 100 3.98 17.01 27.79
N GLN A 101 2.92 16.88 27.00
CA GLN A 101 1.74 16.11 27.38
C GLN A 101 1.87 14.67 26.87
N SER A 102 1.29 13.72 27.60
CA SER A 102 1.30 12.32 27.19
C SER A 102 0.30 12.07 26.06
N PRO A 103 0.73 11.56 24.88
CA PRO A 103 -0.17 11.18 23.79
C PRO A 103 -0.69 9.74 23.93
N ALA A 104 -0.31 9.00 24.98
CA ALA A 104 -0.37 7.54 24.99
C ALA A 104 -1.77 6.94 24.74
N ALA A 105 -2.81 7.53 25.33
CA ALA A 105 -4.19 7.06 25.12
C ALA A 105 -4.65 7.24 23.65
N ALA A 106 -4.41 8.41 23.07
CA ALA A 106 -4.75 8.68 21.68
C ALA A 106 -3.89 7.85 20.71
N ALA A 107 -2.61 7.65 21.02
CA ALA A 107 -1.71 6.79 20.27
C ALA A 107 -2.18 5.32 20.29
N THR A 108 -2.70 4.85 21.43
CA THR A 108 -3.27 3.50 21.54
C THR A 108 -4.48 3.35 20.62
N ALA A 109 -5.41 4.32 20.60
CA ALA A 109 -6.57 4.28 19.73
C ALA A 109 -6.17 4.25 18.24
N LEU A 110 -5.30 5.18 17.81
CA LEU A 110 -4.82 5.23 16.42
C LEU A 110 -4.09 3.96 16.00
N TRP A 111 -3.32 3.36 16.90
CA TRP A 111 -2.65 2.08 16.64
C TRP A 111 -3.66 0.95 16.42
N GLN A 112 -4.70 0.84 17.25
CA GLN A 112 -5.75 -0.17 17.07
C GLN A 112 -6.53 0.03 15.77
N GLU A 113 -6.89 1.28 15.42
CA GLU A 113 -7.53 1.60 14.14
C GLU A 113 -6.68 1.16 12.95
N PHE A 114 -5.37 1.42 13.00
CA PHE A 114 -4.45 0.93 11.98
C PHE A 114 -4.39 -0.60 11.91
N LEU A 115 -4.35 -1.29 13.05
CA LEU A 115 -4.33 -2.76 13.09
C LEU A 115 -5.58 -3.37 12.47
N GLU A 116 -6.75 -2.85 12.82
CA GLU A 116 -8.04 -3.32 12.31
C GLU A 116 -8.17 -3.06 10.80
N ALA A 117 -7.88 -1.83 10.36
CA ALA A 117 -7.93 -1.48 8.95
C ALA A 117 -6.92 -2.29 8.12
N ARG A 118 -5.69 -2.47 8.62
CA ARG A 118 -4.68 -3.34 8.00
C ARG A 118 -5.18 -4.78 7.90
N SER A 119 -5.76 -5.32 8.98
CA SER A 119 -6.32 -6.67 9.01
C SER A 119 -7.39 -6.84 7.93
N ALA A 120 -8.29 -5.86 7.79
CA ALA A 120 -9.30 -5.85 6.75
C ALA A 120 -8.69 -5.89 5.33
N LEU A 121 -7.61 -5.13 5.07
CA LEU A 121 -6.92 -5.19 3.78
C LEU A 121 -6.29 -6.56 3.50
N LEU A 122 -5.74 -7.23 4.52
CA LEU A 122 -5.16 -8.57 4.35
C LEU A 122 -6.22 -9.61 3.98
N THR A 123 -7.50 -9.41 4.31
CA THR A 123 -8.59 -10.29 3.87
C THR A 123 -8.82 -10.26 2.35
N LEU A 124 -8.29 -9.24 1.66
CA LEU A 124 -8.34 -9.17 0.20
C LEU A 124 -7.38 -10.14 -0.48
N ILE A 125 -6.37 -10.65 0.24
CA ILE A 125 -5.45 -11.65 -0.29
C ILE A 125 -6.26 -12.88 -0.71
N PRO A 126 -6.19 -13.31 -1.98
CA PRO A 126 -6.92 -14.50 -2.42
C PRO A 126 -6.42 -15.74 -1.67
N PRO A 127 -7.30 -16.69 -1.33
CA PRO A 127 -6.88 -17.95 -0.73
C PRO A 127 -5.94 -18.67 -1.69
N LEU A 128 -4.80 -19.14 -1.17
CA LEU A 128 -3.82 -19.89 -1.96
C LEU A 128 -4.49 -21.16 -2.49
N GLY A 129 -4.69 -21.22 -3.82
CA GLY A 129 -5.13 -22.41 -4.53
C GLY A 129 -6.57 -22.85 -4.25
N ILE A 130 -7.56 -22.08 -4.70
CA ILE A 130 -8.83 -22.68 -5.13
C ILE A 130 -8.95 -22.45 -6.64
N LYS A 131 -8.65 -23.49 -7.42
CA LYS A 131 -9.07 -23.55 -8.83
C LYS A 131 -10.59 -23.43 -8.85
N ARG A 132 -11.14 -22.24 -9.11
CA ARG A 132 -12.54 -22.09 -9.46
C ARG A 132 -12.67 -22.04 -10.97
N ARG A 133 -12.96 -23.22 -11.54
CA ARG A 133 -14.07 -23.50 -12.48
C ARG A 133 -13.73 -24.69 -13.41
N PRO A 134 -14.65 -25.67 -13.61
CA PRO A 134 -14.83 -26.31 -14.91
C PRO A 134 -15.65 -25.42 -15.84
#